data_AF-A0A9E2V6G9-F1
#
_entry.id   AF-A0A9E2V6G9-F1
#
_cell.length_a   1.000
_cell.length_b   1.000
_cell.length_c   1.000
_cell.angle_alpha   90.00
_cell.angle_beta   90.00
_cell.angle_gamma   90.00
#
_symmetry.space_group_name_H-M   'P 1'
#
loop_
_entity.id
_entity.type
_entity.pdbx_description
1 polymer ?
#
loop_
_entity_poly.entity_id
_entity_poly.type
_entity_poly.pdbx_seq_one_letter_code
_entity_poly.pdbx_strand_id
1 'polypeptide(L)' 'MIKKIDNLGRVVVPKGYRQMLGLKPGDPLDVDVEAGTITMSPHRDGCVFCGGPNVAAVYSRKNICGDCLERIKSIPIA' A
#
# COMPACT_ATOMS: atom_id res chain seq x y z
N MET A 1 12.51 -12.59 12.15
CA MET A 1 12.06 -12.65 13.57
C MET A 1 10.73 -13.37 13.64
N ILE A 2 10.49 -14.17 14.67
CA ILE A 2 9.23 -14.91 14.84
C ILE A 2 8.31 -14.11 15.76
N LYS A 3 7.03 -13.98 15.39
CA LYS A 3 5.97 -13.40 16.25
C LYS A 3 4.87 -14.43 16.46
N LYS A 4 4.42 -14.53 17.70
CA LYS A 4 3.26 -15.35 18.05
C LYS A 4 2.00 -14.54 17.79
N ILE A 5 0.94 -15.25 17.42
CA ILE A 5 -0.41 -14.72 17.39
C ILE A 5 -0.90 -14.66 18.84
N ASP A 6 -1.55 -13.55 19.22
CA ASP A 6 -2.14 -13.43 20.55
C ASP A 6 -3.46 -14.20 20.69
N ASN A 7 -4.05 -14.21 21.88
CA ASN A 7 -5.30 -14.94 22.14
C ASN A 7 -6.51 -14.42 21.34
N LEU A 8 -6.38 -13.27 20.68
CA LEU A 8 -7.42 -12.67 19.85
C LEU A 8 -7.14 -12.84 18.35
N GLY A 9 -6.10 -13.58 17.98
CA GLY A 9 -5.79 -13.81 16.56
C GLY A 9 -4.94 -12.70 15.92
N ARG A 10 -4.36 -11.77 16.69
CA ARG A 10 -3.62 -10.62 16.15
C ARG A 10 -2.12 -10.87 16.10
N VAL A 11 -1.42 -10.22 15.15
CA VAL A 11 0.04 -10.15 15.08
C VAL A 11 0.52 -8.72 15.31
N VAL A 12 1.61 -8.56 16.06
CA VAL A 12 2.18 -7.24 16.36
C VAL A 12 3.24 -6.86 15.33
N VAL A 13 3.02 -5.74 14.62
CA VAL A 13 4.04 -5.11 13.78
C VAL A 13 4.99 -4.26 14.66
N PRO A 14 6.29 -4.61 14.77
CA PRO A 14 7.21 -3.89 15.63
C PRO A 14 7.42 -2.43 15.18
N LYS A 15 7.80 -1.56 16.14
CA LYS A 15 7.96 -0.11 15.91
C LYS A 15 8.86 0.23 14.71
N GLY A 16 9.99 -0.46 14.55
CA GLY A 16 10.92 -0.22 13.43
C GLY A 16 10.28 -0.45 12.06
N TYR A 17 9.58 -1.56 11.87
CA TYR A 17 8.87 -1.85 10.61
C TYR A 17 7.76 -0.84 10.34
N ARG A 18 7.04 -0.41 11.38
CA ARG A 18 6.04 0.66 11.23
C ARG A 18 6.65 1.95 10.72
N GLN A 19 7.81 2.37 11.27
CA GLN A 19 8.52 3.56 10.80
C GLN A 19 8.99 3.41 9.35
N MET A 20 9.56 2.24 8.99
CA MET A 20 9.99 1.96 7.61
C MET A 20 8.84 1.99 6.60
N LEU A 21 7.66 1.52 7.00
CA LEU A 21 6.46 1.49 6.16
C LEU A 21 5.61 2.77 6.25
N GLY A 22 6.00 3.73 7.09
CA GLY A 22 5.24 4.96 7.32
C GLY A 22 3.90 4.78 8.05
N LEU A 23 3.71 3.67 8.77
CA LEU A 23 2.47 3.30 9.43
C LEU A 23 2.31 3.95 10.81
N LYS A 24 1.13 4.50 11.08
CA LYS A 24 0.68 5.01 12.38
C LYS A 24 -0.41 4.08 12.96
N PRO A 25 -0.62 4.11 14.29
CA PRO A 25 -1.75 3.39 14.89
C PRO A 25 -3.07 3.83 14.27
N GLY A 26 -3.86 2.86 13.77
CA GLY A 26 -5.13 3.11 13.10
C GLY A 26 -5.06 3.21 11.58
N ASP A 27 -3.86 3.25 10.98
CA ASP A 27 -3.73 3.29 9.53
C ASP A 27 -4.26 1.99 8.88
N PRO A 28 -5.02 2.10 7.78
CA PRO A 28 -5.49 0.94 7.04
C PRO A 28 -4.34 0.20 6.34
N LEU A 29 -4.51 -1.12 6.21
CA LEU A 29 -3.58 -2.00 5.51
C LEU A 29 -4.35 -2.82 4.47
N ASP A 30 -3.77 -2.93 3.28
CA ASP A 30 -4.16 -3.95 2.32
C ASP A 30 -3.60 -5.30 2.78
N VAL A 31 -4.45 -6.33 2.75
CA VAL A 31 -4.10 -7.69 3.16
C VAL A 31 -4.46 -8.65 2.03
N ASP A 32 -3.44 -9.26 1.45
CA ASP A 32 -3.57 -10.25 0.38
C ASP A 32 -3.15 -11.63 0.88
N VAL A 33 -3.85 -12.67 0.43
CA VAL A 33 -3.55 -14.07 0.75
C VAL A 33 -3.30 -14.84 -0.53
N GLU A 34 -2.09 -15.33 -0.71
CA GLU A 34 -1.69 -16.08 -1.89
C GLU A 34 -0.73 -17.20 -1.52
N ALA A 35 -0.98 -18.43 -1.99
CA ALA A 35 -0.13 -19.59 -1.78
C ALA A 35 0.27 -19.83 -0.30
N GLY A 36 -0.67 -19.61 0.63
CA GLY A 36 -0.42 -19.76 2.08
C GLY A 36 0.42 -18.63 2.71
N THR A 37 0.72 -17.57 1.95
CA THR A 37 1.43 -16.37 2.41
C THR A 37 0.44 -15.23 2.59
N ILE A 38 0.50 -14.57 3.76
CA ILE A 38 -0.22 -13.32 4.01
C ILE A 38 0.74 -12.16 3.75
N THR A 39 0.39 -11.30 2.79
CA THR A 39 1.12 -10.07 2.51
C THR A 39 0.32 -8.88 3.00
N MET A 40 0.96 -7.99 3.76
CA MET A 40 0.35 -6.75 4.26
C MET A 40 1.09 -5.54 3.70
N SER A 41 0.37 -4.52 3.25
CA SER A 41 0.97 -3.28 2.76
C SER A 41 0.16 -2.04 3.15
N PRO A 42 0.76 -0.84 3.26
CA PRO A 42 0.03 0.39 3.56
C PRO A 42 -1.08 0.62 2.54
N HIS A 43 -2.33 0.74 3.01
CA HIS A 43 -3.45 1.06 2.14
C HIS A 43 -3.27 2.47 1.58
N ARG A 44 -3.61 2.65 0.30
CA ARG A 44 -3.52 3.95 -0.37
C ARG A 44 -4.83 4.31 -1.04
N ASP A 45 -5.60 5.17 -0.39
CA ASP A 45 -6.78 5.80 -0.96
C ASP A 45 -6.37 6.87 -1.99
N GLY A 46 -6.17 6.46 -3.24
CA GLY A 46 -6.02 7.40 -4.36
C GLY A 46 -4.68 7.41 -5.08
N CYS A 47 -4.61 8.27 -6.09
CA CYS A 47 -3.50 8.37 -7.02
C CYS A 47 -2.17 8.69 -6.30
N VAL A 48 -1.13 7.90 -6.55
CA VAL A 48 0.21 8.07 -5.97
C VAL A 48 0.86 9.40 -6.35
N PHE A 49 0.44 10.02 -7.45
CA PHE A 49 1.04 11.26 -7.96
C PHE A 49 0.32 12.51 -7.46
N CYS A 50 -1.02 12.53 -7.45
CA CYS A 50 -1.80 13.71 -7.09
C CYS A 50 -2.62 13.56 -5.81
N GLY A 51 -2.75 12.36 -5.24
CA GLY A 51 -3.59 12.07 -4.08
C GLY A 51 -5.09 12.03 -4.36
N GLY A 52 -5.52 12.19 -5.61
CA GLY A 52 -6.94 12.20 -5.97
C GLY A 52 -7.61 10.83 -5.80
N PRO A 53 -8.87 10.75 -5.37
CA PRO A 53 -9.57 9.49 -5.07
C PRO A 53 -9.93 8.67 -6.32
N ASN A 54 -9.93 9.29 -7.50
CA ASN A 54 -10.36 8.69 -8.76
C ASN A 54 -9.27 7.79 -9.38
N VAL A 55 -9.00 6.65 -8.75
CA VAL A 55 -8.04 5.66 -9.27
C VAL A 55 -8.60 5.06 -10.57
N ALA A 56 -7.81 5.14 -11.65
CA ALA A 56 -8.17 4.59 -12.97
C ALA A 56 -7.34 3.35 -13.33
N ALA A 57 -6.12 3.23 -12.78
CA ALA A 57 -5.24 2.10 -12.99
C ALA A 57 -4.40 1.80 -11.75
N VAL A 58 -4.01 0.55 -11.57
CA VAL A 58 -3.04 0.12 -10.57
C VAL A 58 -1.83 -0.48 -11.27
N TYR A 59 -0.64 0.06 -11.02
CA TYR A 59 0.61 -0.44 -11.59
C TYR A 59 1.68 -0.55 -10.50
N SER A 60 2.30 -1.72 -10.37
CA SER A 60 3.33 -1.98 -9.34
C SER A 60 2.86 -1.61 -7.91
N ARG A 61 1.61 -1.93 -7.56
CA ARG A 61 0.95 -1.57 -6.29
C ARG A 61 0.85 -0.05 -6.05
N LYS A 62 0.85 0.75 -7.13
CA LYS A 62 0.59 2.18 -7.09
C LYS A 62 -0.70 2.49 -7.82
N ASN A 63 -1.60 3.13 -7.11
CA ASN A 63 -2.85 3.66 -7.66
C ASN A 63 -2.53 4.89 -8.52
N ILE A 64 -3.09 5.00 -9.71
CA ILE A 64 -2.87 6.10 -10.66
C ILE A 64 -4.24 6.54 -11.17
N CYS A 65 -4.57 7.84 -11.06
CA CYS A 65 -5.78 8.38 -11.68
C CYS A 65 -5.59 8.61 -13.19
N GLY A 66 -6.70 8.73 -13.92
CA GLY A 66 -6.68 8.97 -15.37
C GLY A 66 -5.86 10.19 -15.75
N ASP A 67 -6.04 11.31 -15.04
CA ASP A 67 -5.31 12.56 -15.30
C ASP A 67 -3.79 12.40 -15.17
N CYS A 68 -3.33 11.71 -14.14
CA CYS A 68 -1.91 11.45 -13.95
C CYS A 68 -1.38 10.46 -14.99
N LEU A 69 -2.17 9.47 -15.38
CA LEU A 69 -1.78 8.52 -16.42
C LEU A 69 -1.58 9.21 -17.77
N GLU A 70 -2.49 10.11 -18.16
CA GLU A 70 -2.36 10.91 -19.39
C GLU A 70 -1.15 11.84 -19.34
N ARG A 71 -0.93 12.51 -18.20
CA ARG A 71 0.28 13.32 -18.01
C ARG A 71 1.55 12.48 -18.17
N ILE A 72 1.60 11.27 -17.61
CA ILE A 72 2.75 10.36 -17.74
C ILE A 72 2.99 9.96 -19.19
N LYS A 73 1.94 9.61 -19.95
CA LYS A 73 2.06 9.27 -21.37
C LYS A 73 2.62 10.42 -22.21
N SER A 74 2.36 11.67 -21.79
CA SER A 74 2.85 12.88 -22.47
C SER A 74 4.30 13.26 -22.14
N ILE A 75 4.95 12.59 -21.17
CA ILE A 75 6.34 12.89 -20.81
C ILE A 75 7.27 12.36 -21.92
N PRO A 76 8.07 13.21 -22.57
CA PRO A 76 9.06 12.75 -23.53
C PRO A 76 10.13 11.93 -22.82
N ILE A 77 10.45 10.76 -23.39
CA ILE A 77 11.58 9.94 -22.93
C ILE A 77 12.85 10.60 -23.45
N ALA A 78 13.75 10.96 -22.54
CA ALA A 78 15.08 11.50 -22.85
C ALA A 78 16.03 10.39 -23.29
#